data_AF-A0AAD4DY09-F1
#
_entry.id   AF-A0AAD4DY09-F1
#
_cell.length_a   1.000
_cell.length_b   1.000
_cell.length_c   1.000
_cell.angle_alpha   90.00
_cell.angle_beta   90.00
_cell.angle_gamma   90.00
#
_symmetry.space_group_name_H-M   'P 1'
#
loop_
_entity.id
_entity.type
_entity.pdbx_description
1 polymer ?
#
loop_
_entity_poly.entity_id
_entity_poly.type
_entity_poly.pdbx_seq_one_letter_code
_entity_poly.pdbx_strand_id
1 'polypeptide(L)'
;MELQRILSAQDATNPCTIYFTALTGPGGDEAVGFVRSLRKEYLSWKIRMIVFDSGWDDESIRRAVEVVSKMHQVETELVVDTSGLVHVPRITPCEGPKKVSPFNFDEPWRLEKSVIVHCSSPSLDDHSAVVHVQRISRSDDQIWTFIGSLDSSHKGIMGISTSPVGNIIVSPLDSMVDAPVAWNADISTAPAVLVFAIAVLAVGPTYFENPGRFRGEILVTHADSQTGIQIVQLYLLRGFCVTTLMQHATDSEIGRLPNGHFNLIVSEYRDMATLHLLARLLTANGKTFPWKHPTKGLQSLLACDPWLIGHAIRLGSDIAGNKLKIPMRSLSEIITTKPGDPIHVKKHLFSDKKAYILVGGVGSLGLQIAQWMYKNGAQEIVLTSRSGCAGIQRRGDIASQRIIAYLKSLADLNLRIDAIDALCEPDMKALVGELQNPLGGCMLLSMVLADGFFSGLSVKDFNMPFDPKIGAFEVLCNTIDINKLDFFISFSSVSALFGNTGQTNYAA
;
A
#
# COMPACT_ATOMS: atom_id res chain seq x y z
N MET A 1 5.97 -0.64 48.19
CA MET A 1 5.71 -0.59 49.64
C MET A 1 6.87 -0.01 50.44
N GLU A 2 8.06 -0.62 50.45
CA GLU A 2 9.18 -0.10 51.26
C GLU A 2 9.62 1.31 50.83
N LEU A 3 9.84 1.51 49.53
CA LEU A 3 10.19 2.83 48.98
C LEU A 3 9.10 3.89 49.29
N GLN A 4 7.82 3.54 49.15
CA GLN A 4 6.72 4.43 49.52
C GLN A 4 6.81 4.84 50.98
N ARG A 5 7.07 3.89 51.89
CA ARG A 5 7.21 4.18 53.33
C ARG A 5 8.38 5.14 53.59
N ILE A 6 9.52 4.94 52.93
CA ILE A 6 10.70 5.80 53.08
C ILE A 6 10.41 7.23 52.62
N LEU A 7 9.82 7.38 51.42
CA LEU A 7 9.51 8.69 50.85
C LEU A 7 8.39 9.40 51.61
N SER A 8 7.35 8.67 52.06
CA SER A 8 6.23 9.24 52.81
C SER A 8 6.62 9.74 54.21
N ALA A 9 7.74 9.25 54.75
CA ALA A 9 8.26 9.74 56.02
C ALA A 9 8.96 11.10 55.92
N GLN A 10 9.23 11.59 54.70
CA GLN A 10 9.87 12.88 54.45
C GLN A 10 8.82 13.97 54.24
N ASP A 11 9.14 15.19 54.69
CA ASP A 11 8.32 16.37 54.38
C ASP A 11 8.52 16.77 52.91
N ALA A 12 7.47 16.62 52.10
CA ALA A 12 7.48 16.94 50.68
C ALA A 12 7.73 18.44 50.39
N THR A 13 7.54 19.32 51.37
CA THR A 13 7.77 20.77 51.23
C THR A 13 9.22 21.17 51.47
N ASN A 14 9.98 20.39 52.23
CA ASN A 14 11.37 20.69 52.55
C ASN A 14 12.32 20.23 51.42
N PRO A 15 13.29 21.07 51.02
CA PRO A 15 14.29 20.69 50.04
C PRO A 15 15.10 19.47 50.50
N CYS A 16 15.04 18.39 49.72
CA CYS A 16 15.79 17.16 49.94
C CYS A 16 16.45 16.72 48.62
N THR A 17 17.62 16.10 48.69
CA THR A 17 18.28 15.50 47.51
C THR A 17 18.28 13.99 47.67
N ILE A 18 17.72 13.29 46.68
CA ILE A 18 17.58 11.83 46.71
C ILE A 18 18.27 11.26 45.48
N TYR A 19 19.18 10.30 45.69
CA TYR A 19 19.83 9.54 44.63
C TYR A 19 19.20 8.17 44.54
N PHE A 20 18.62 7.88 43.39
CA PHE A 20 18.20 6.54 42.99
C PHE A 20 19.34 5.88 42.21
N THR A 21 19.59 4.62 42.50
CA THR A 21 20.58 3.80 41.80
C THR A 21 19.94 2.51 41.31
N ALA A 22 20.29 2.10 40.10
CA ALA A 22 19.93 0.78 39.58
C ALA A 22 21.06 0.24 38.71
N LEU A 23 21.03 -1.07 38.45
CA LEU A 23 21.92 -1.69 37.47
C LEU A 23 21.32 -1.60 36.07
N THR A 24 22.17 -1.68 35.03
CA THR A 24 21.73 -1.80 33.65
C THR A 24 20.85 -3.04 33.44
N GLY A 25 19.85 -2.93 32.57
CA GLY A 25 18.86 -3.96 32.31
C GLY A 25 17.42 -3.49 32.62
N PRO A 26 16.42 -4.39 32.56
CA PRO A 26 15.01 -4.03 32.67
C PRO A 26 14.68 -3.21 33.92
N GLY A 27 15.17 -3.62 35.09
CA GLY A 27 14.93 -2.87 36.33
C GLY A 27 15.59 -1.48 36.36
N GLY A 28 16.68 -1.29 35.61
CA GLY A 28 17.30 0.03 35.44
C GLY A 28 16.46 0.96 34.57
N ASP A 29 15.91 0.43 33.47
CA ASP A 29 15.04 1.17 32.56
C ASP A 29 13.72 1.56 33.26
N GLU A 30 13.13 0.63 34.01
CA GLU A 30 11.96 0.86 34.87
C GLU A 30 12.23 1.97 35.90
N ALA A 31 13.40 1.92 36.56
CA ALA A 31 13.78 2.93 37.55
C ALA A 31 13.94 4.32 36.92
N VAL A 32 14.52 4.41 35.71
CA VAL A 32 14.65 5.70 34.99
C VAL A 32 13.27 6.30 34.71
N GLY A 33 12.35 5.51 34.16
CA GLY A 33 10.98 5.92 33.88
C GLY A 33 10.21 6.35 35.14
N PHE A 34 10.28 5.52 36.18
CA PHE A 34 9.73 5.81 37.51
C PHE A 34 10.23 7.16 38.06
N VAL A 35 11.54 7.37 38.08
CA VAL A 35 12.17 8.57 38.67
C VAL A 35 11.84 9.83 37.87
N ARG A 36 11.66 9.73 36.55
CA ARG A 36 11.22 10.85 35.70
C ARG A 36 9.84 11.34 36.10
N SER A 37 8.88 10.44 36.29
CA SER A 37 7.53 10.79 36.76
C SER A 37 7.54 11.28 38.21
N LEU A 38 8.32 10.63 39.09
CA LEU A 38 8.40 11.00 40.51
C LEU A 38 8.92 12.45 40.70
N ARG A 39 9.87 12.89 39.87
CA ARG A 39 10.36 14.28 39.82
C ARG A 39 9.24 15.30 39.56
N LYS A 40 8.19 14.91 38.84
CA LYS A 40 7.02 15.77 38.54
C LYS A 40 6.00 15.79 39.69
N GLU A 41 6.08 14.85 40.62
CA GLU A 41 5.22 14.80 41.80
C GLU A 41 5.82 15.57 42.99
N TYR A 42 7.14 15.54 43.17
CA TYR A 42 7.84 16.15 44.30
C TYR A 42 8.75 17.31 43.85
N LEU A 43 8.14 18.47 43.57
CA LEU A 43 8.83 19.62 42.97
C LEU A 43 9.90 20.27 43.88
N SER A 44 9.78 20.14 45.20
CA SER A 44 10.78 20.65 46.15
C SER A 44 12.02 19.77 46.26
N TRP A 45 11.98 18.54 45.73
CA TRP A 45 13.06 17.57 45.86
C TRP A 45 13.98 17.57 44.63
N LYS A 46 15.29 17.43 44.86
CA LYS A 46 16.30 17.15 43.84
C LYS A 46 16.45 15.63 43.70
N ILE A 47 15.59 15.03 42.89
CA ILE A 47 15.65 13.59 42.63
C ILE A 47 16.57 13.32 41.44
N ARG A 48 17.57 12.46 41.64
CA ARG A 48 18.59 12.09 40.65
C ARG A 48 18.59 10.58 40.44
N MET A 49 18.87 10.15 39.21
CA MET A 49 19.01 8.75 38.83
C MET A 49 20.43 8.47 38.35
N ILE A 50 21.03 7.39 38.84
CA ILE A 50 22.32 6.89 38.37
C ILE A 50 22.17 5.40 38.03
N VAL A 51 22.32 5.05 36.76
CA VAL A 51 22.32 3.65 36.31
C VAL A 51 23.77 3.19 36.23
N PHE A 52 24.13 2.11 36.91
CA PHE A 52 25.46 1.53 36.87
C PHE A 52 25.46 0.27 36.01
N ASP A 53 26.56 0.00 35.31
CA ASP A 53 26.70 -1.29 34.64
C ASP A 53 26.63 -2.46 35.62
N SER A 54 26.08 -3.60 35.16
CA SER A 54 25.98 -4.87 35.88
C SER A 54 27.26 -5.36 36.58
N GLY A 55 28.45 -4.92 36.16
CA GLY A 55 29.73 -5.26 36.79
C GLY A 55 30.01 -4.58 38.15
N TRP A 56 29.15 -3.64 38.59
CA TRP A 56 29.35 -2.90 39.83
C TRP A 56 28.73 -3.58 41.05
N ASP A 57 29.46 -3.62 42.17
CA ASP A 57 28.95 -4.06 43.47
C ASP A 57 28.37 -2.90 44.31
N ASP A 58 27.53 -3.24 45.30
CA ASP A 58 26.83 -2.27 46.15
C ASP A 58 27.76 -1.30 46.90
N GLU A 59 28.95 -1.76 47.30
CA GLU A 59 29.90 -0.91 48.04
C GLU A 59 30.54 0.12 47.10
N SER A 60 30.93 -0.32 45.91
CA SER A 60 31.45 0.53 44.85
C SER A 60 30.41 1.56 44.38
N ILE A 61 29.13 1.16 44.25
CA ILE A 61 28.01 2.05 43.94
C ILE A 61 27.86 3.13 45.01
N ARG A 62 27.86 2.76 46.30
CA ARG A 62 27.76 3.74 47.41
C ARG A 62 28.90 4.74 47.36
N ARG A 63 30.15 4.27 47.18
CA ARG A 63 31.32 5.14 47.04
C ARG A 63 31.18 6.10 45.85
N ALA A 64 30.71 5.62 44.71
CA ALA A 64 30.47 6.46 43.54
C ALA A 64 29.41 7.53 43.79
N VAL A 65 28.28 7.16 44.42
CA VAL A 65 27.21 8.11 44.80
C VAL A 65 27.74 9.17 45.77
N GLU A 66 28.56 8.81 46.75
CA GLU A 66 29.18 9.77 47.67
C GLU A 66 30.05 10.78 46.93
N VAL A 67 30.84 10.33 45.95
CA VAL A 67 31.68 11.21 45.12
C VAL A 67 30.80 12.14 44.28
N VAL A 68 29.81 11.60 43.58
CA VAL A 68 28.86 12.38 42.76
C VAL A 68 28.09 13.39 43.62
N SER A 69 27.71 13.03 44.85
CA SER A 69 26.94 13.89 45.74
C SER A 69 27.67 15.17 46.16
N LYS A 70 29.00 15.15 46.13
CA LYS A 70 29.87 16.28 46.47
C LYS A 70 30.14 17.20 45.28
N MET A 71 29.78 16.81 44.06
CA MET A 71 29.99 17.62 42.86
C MET A 71 28.96 18.75 42.74
N HIS A 72 29.39 19.90 42.20
CA HIS A 72 28.55 21.10 42.13
C HIS A 72 27.56 21.12 40.95
N GLN A 73 27.87 20.42 39.86
CA GLN A 73 27.03 20.37 38.65
C GLN A 73 26.84 18.92 38.23
N VAL A 74 25.76 18.31 38.72
CA VAL A 74 25.40 16.93 38.38
C VAL A 74 24.05 16.96 37.69
N GLU A 75 24.03 16.34 36.51
CA GLU A 75 22.83 16.11 35.72
C GLU A 75 21.79 15.30 36.51
N THR A 76 20.55 15.33 36.03
CA THR A 76 19.44 14.61 36.70
C THR A 76 19.51 13.10 36.48
N GLU A 77 20.14 12.66 35.40
CA GLU A 77 20.26 11.27 34.98
C GLU A 77 21.68 11.02 34.50
N LEU A 78 22.32 10.00 35.07
CA LEU A 78 23.66 9.54 34.72
C LEU A 78 23.65 8.05 34.43
N VAL A 79 24.52 7.62 33.53
CA VAL A 79 24.84 6.21 33.30
C VAL A 79 26.34 6.02 33.53
N VAL A 80 26.74 5.05 34.34
CA VAL A 80 28.14 4.76 34.67
C VAL A 80 28.50 3.41 34.10
N ASP A 81 29.47 3.37 33.19
CA ASP A 81 29.91 2.11 32.59
C ASP A 81 30.85 1.31 33.50
N THR A 82 31.27 0.12 33.08
CA THR A 82 32.18 -0.76 33.85
C THR A 82 33.54 -0.12 34.16
N SER A 83 33.96 0.90 33.41
CA SER A 83 35.23 1.62 33.63
C SER A 83 35.09 2.78 34.62
N GLY A 84 33.87 3.14 35.00
CA GLY A 84 33.58 4.32 35.82
C GLY A 84 33.44 5.60 35.02
N LEU A 85 33.39 5.53 33.69
CA LEU A 85 33.09 6.68 32.86
C LEU A 85 31.60 7.03 32.97
N VAL A 86 31.32 8.32 33.11
CA VAL A 86 29.97 8.86 33.30
C VAL A 86 29.43 9.36 31.97
N HIS A 87 28.27 8.84 31.60
CA HIS A 87 27.51 9.17 30.40
C HIS A 87 26.20 9.88 30.77
N VAL A 88 25.70 10.70 29.85
CA VAL A 88 24.44 11.44 30.04
C VAL A 88 23.51 11.21 28.84
N PRO A 89 22.30 10.66 29.04
CA PRO A 89 21.38 10.41 27.94
C PRO A 89 20.87 11.73 27.33
N ARG A 90 20.80 11.77 25.98
CA ARG A 90 20.34 12.93 25.20
C ARG A 90 19.44 12.49 24.06
N ILE A 91 18.43 13.32 23.76
CA ILE A 91 17.57 13.17 22.57
C ILE A 91 18.19 13.97 21.44
N THR A 92 18.40 13.33 20.29
CA THR A 92 18.96 13.96 19.10
C THR A 92 17.98 13.89 17.92
N PRO A 93 17.92 14.91 17.06
CA PRO A 93 17.14 14.84 15.82
C PRO A 93 17.56 13.64 14.96
N CYS A 94 16.58 12.95 14.36
CA CYS A 94 16.80 11.87 13.41
C CYS A 94 16.36 12.33 12.01
N GLU A 95 17.11 11.95 10.97
CA GLU A 95 16.70 12.21 9.60
C GLU A 95 15.46 11.39 9.23
N GLY A 96 14.47 12.02 8.61
CA GLY A 96 13.26 11.33 8.15
C GLY A 96 13.53 10.41 6.95
N PRO A 97 12.64 9.42 6.70
CA PRO A 97 12.79 8.51 5.58
C PRO A 97 12.74 9.28 4.25
N LYS A 98 13.70 9.01 3.36
CA LYS A 98 13.76 9.61 2.03
C LYS A 98 12.65 9.01 1.16
N LYS A 99 11.80 9.86 0.58
CA LYS A 99 10.73 9.47 -0.36
C LYS A 99 11.19 9.41 -1.82
N VAL A 100 12.52 9.42 -2.02
CA VAL A 100 13.18 9.52 -3.31
C VAL A 100 14.30 8.49 -3.34
N SER A 101 14.40 7.76 -4.43
CA SER A 101 15.52 6.84 -4.71
C SER A 101 16.09 7.13 -6.10
N PRO A 102 17.36 6.78 -6.35
CA PRO A 102 17.92 6.79 -7.70
C PRO A 102 17.07 5.90 -8.61
N PHE A 103 16.73 6.40 -9.80
CA PHE A 103 15.96 5.64 -10.77
C PHE A 103 16.75 4.43 -11.26
N ASN A 104 16.17 3.24 -11.08
CA ASN A 104 16.65 2.00 -11.65
C ASN A 104 15.65 1.50 -12.70
N PHE A 105 16.09 1.35 -13.95
CA PHE A 105 15.20 0.97 -15.06
C PHE A 105 14.67 -0.46 -14.93
N ASP A 106 15.41 -1.33 -14.24
CA ASP A 106 15.06 -2.75 -14.06
C ASP A 106 14.09 -2.98 -12.88
N GLU A 107 13.96 -2.01 -11.97
CA GLU A 107 12.98 -2.06 -10.89
C GLU A 107 11.59 -1.63 -11.38
N PRO A 108 10.48 -2.12 -10.77
CA PRO A 108 9.15 -1.71 -11.18
C PRO A 108 8.96 -0.19 -11.12
N TRP A 109 8.53 0.38 -12.24
CA TRP A 109 8.23 1.81 -12.36
C TRP A 109 7.02 2.05 -13.26
N ARG A 110 6.37 3.20 -13.06
CA ARG A 110 5.26 3.66 -13.90
C ARG A 110 5.31 5.16 -14.14
N LEU A 111 4.74 5.58 -15.26
CA LEU A 111 4.62 6.95 -15.71
C LEU A 111 3.27 7.52 -15.26
N GLU A 112 3.28 8.40 -14.26
CA GLU A 112 2.10 9.10 -13.76
C GLU A 112 2.18 10.58 -14.11
N LYS A 113 1.23 11.13 -14.89
CA LYS A 113 1.19 12.55 -15.25
C LYS A 113 2.56 13.08 -15.74
N SER A 114 3.23 12.28 -16.57
CA SER A 114 4.56 12.55 -17.12
C SER A 114 5.74 12.49 -16.12
N VAL A 115 5.53 11.95 -14.91
CA VAL A 115 6.58 11.73 -13.91
C VAL A 115 6.75 10.23 -13.68
N ILE A 116 7.99 9.76 -13.62
CA ILE A 116 8.30 8.38 -13.27
C ILE A 116 8.26 8.22 -11.75
N VAL A 117 7.61 7.17 -11.30
CA VAL A 117 7.62 6.76 -9.89
C VAL A 117 8.01 5.29 -9.79
N HIS A 118 8.82 4.95 -8.80
CA HIS A 118 9.02 3.56 -8.41
C HIS A 118 7.76 3.04 -7.72
N CYS A 119 7.33 1.84 -8.08
CA CYS A 119 6.17 1.20 -7.48
C CYS A 119 6.54 -0.17 -6.92
N SER A 120 5.67 -0.74 -6.07
CA SER A 120 5.79 -2.15 -5.71
C SER A 120 5.46 -3.03 -6.91
N SER A 121 6.00 -4.24 -6.92
CA SER A 121 5.50 -5.28 -7.82
C SER A 121 4.01 -5.47 -7.57
N PRO A 122 3.19 -5.55 -8.63
CA PRO A 122 1.76 -5.69 -8.47
C PRO A 122 1.39 -7.06 -7.91
N SER A 123 0.27 -7.12 -7.20
CA SER A 123 -0.35 -8.37 -6.77
C SER A 123 -0.91 -9.11 -7.98
N LEU A 124 -0.86 -10.44 -7.95
CA LEU A 124 -1.36 -11.30 -9.03
C LEU A 124 -2.59 -12.05 -8.54
N ASP A 125 -3.63 -12.10 -9.37
CA ASP A 125 -4.70 -13.08 -9.27
C ASP A 125 -4.37 -14.34 -10.10
N ASP A 126 -5.17 -15.39 -9.95
CA ASP A 126 -4.95 -16.69 -10.63
C ASP A 126 -5.13 -16.63 -12.16
N HIS A 127 -5.66 -15.52 -12.71
CA HIS A 127 -6.01 -15.38 -14.14
C HIS A 127 -5.21 -14.30 -14.88
N SER A 128 -4.31 -13.63 -14.18
CA SER A 128 -3.45 -12.58 -14.72
C SER A 128 -1.99 -12.98 -14.64
N ALA A 129 -1.18 -12.30 -15.43
CA ALA A 129 0.26 -12.47 -15.37
C ALA A 129 0.98 -11.12 -15.39
N VAL A 130 2.18 -11.14 -14.81
CA VAL A 130 3.11 -10.01 -14.89
C VAL A 130 3.71 -10.01 -16.28
N VAL A 131 3.67 -8.87 -16.95
CA VAL A 131 4.29 -8.68 -18.26
C VAL A 131 5.44 -7.70 -18.11
N HIS A 132 6.65 -8.14 -18.47
CA HIS A 132 7.81 -7.28 -18.66
C HIS A 132 7.70 -6.58 -20.01
N VAL A 133 7.29 -5.32 -19.98
CA VAL A 133 7.08 -4.51 -21.18
C VAL A 133 8.42 -4.11 -21.78
N GLN A 134 8.60 -4.39 -23.07
CA GLN A 134 9.80 -4.03 -23.82
C GLN A 134 9.53 -2.85 -24.76
N ARG A 135 8.38 -2.86 -25.43
CA ARG A 135 8.00 -1.84 -26.41
C ARG A 135 6.53 -1.48 -26.28
N ILE A 136 6.22 -0.23 -26.61
CA ILE A 136 4.84 0.26 -26.61
C ILE A 136 4.51 1.09 -27.86
N SER A 137 3.22 1.16 -28.16
CA SER A 137 2.66 2.11 -29.12
C SER A 137 1.46 2.78 -28.50
N ARG A 138 1.50 4.11 -28.38
CA ARG A 138 0.46 4.90 -27.73
C ARG A 138 -0.51 5.42 -28.78
N SER A 139 -1.78 5.05 -28.64
CA SER A 139 -2.87 5.71 -29.38
C SER A 139 -3.38 6.95 -28.65
N ASP A 140 -3.26 6.99 -27.32
CA ASP A 140 -3.69 8.06 -26.43
C ASP A 140 -3.04 7.88 -25.02
N ASP A 141 -3.44 8.67 -24.03
CA ASP A 141 -3.01 8.58 -22.63
C ASP A 141 -3.64 7.42 -21.85
N GLN A 142 -4.74 6.84 -22.36
CA GLN A 142 -5.52 5.82 -21.63
C GLN A 142 -5.44 4.42 -22.22
N ILE A 143 -5.10 4.26 -23.49
CA ILE A 143 -5.07 2.96 -24.17
C ILE A 143 -3.80 2.90 -25.01
N TRP A 144 -3.01 1.84 -24.79
CA TRP A 144 -1.76 1.62 -25.49
C TRP A 144 -1.54 0.14 -25.76
N THR A 145 -0.80 -0.14 -26.82
CA THR A 145 -0.36 -1.49 -27.19
C THR A 145 0.99 -1.76 -26.57
N PHE A 146 1.19 -2.99 -26.08
CA PHE A 146 2.47 -3.43 -25.53
C PHE A 146 2.98 -4.69 -26.23
N ILE A 147 4.30 -4.85 -26.15
CA ILE A 147 5.03 -6.07 -26.47
C ILE A 147 5.95 -6.36 -25.31
N GLY A 148 5.94 -7.59 -24.83
CA GLY A 148 6.73 -7.99 -23.67
C GLY A 148 6.90 -9.49 -23.56
N SER A 149 7.32 -9.94 -22.37
CA SER A 149 7.41 -11.35 -22.00
C SER A 149 6.78 -11.57 -20.62
N LEU A 150 6.24 -12.77 -20.39
CA LEU A 150 5.63 -13.16 -19.11
C LEU A 150 6.67 -13.48 -18.03
N ASP A 151 7.80 -14.05 -18.43
CA ASP A 151 8.91 -14.45 -17.57
C ASP A 151 10.23 -14.34 -18.38
N SER A 152 11.32 -14.92 -17.86
CA SER A 152 12.55 -15.22 -18.61
C SER A 152 12.34 -16.12 -19.84
N SER A 153 11.10 -16.57 -20.10
CA SER A 153 10.74 -17.21 -21.36
C SER A 153 10.90 -16.23 -22.54
N HIS A 154 11.63 -16.63 -23.58
CA HIS A 154 11.80 -15.86 -24.81
C HIS A 154 10.51 -15.75 -25.66
N LYS A 155 9.36 -16.20 -25.18
CA LYS A 155 8.09 -16.13 -25.91
C LYS A 155 7.53 -14.71 -25.80
N GLY A 156 7.62 -13.96 -26.90
CA GLY A 156 7.03 -12.63 -26.98
C GLY A 156 5.51 -12.70 -26.90
N ILE A 157 4.91 -11.77 -26.16
CA ILE A 157 3.47 -11.59 -26.05
C ILE A 157 3.07 -10.16 -26.43
N MET A 158 1.84 -10.01 -26.91
CA MET A 158 1.25 -8.75 -27.29
C MET A 158 -0.13 -8.58 -26.69
N GLY A 159 -0.48 -7.33 -26.41
CA GLY A 159 -1.79 -7.00 -25.90
C GLY A 159 -2.05 -5.50 -25.85
N ILE A 160 -3.18 -5.17 -25.25
CA ILE A 160 -3.64 -3.80 -25.02
C ILE A 160 -3.71 -3.59 -23.51
N SER A 161 -3.18 -2.47 -23.04
CA SER A 161 -3.29 -2.06 -21.64
C SER A 161 -3.99 -0.73 -21.52
N THR A 162 -4.72 -0.58 -20.42
CA THR A 162 -5.30 0.69 -19.96
C THR A 162 -4.68 1.17 -18.65
N SER A 163 -3.65 0.48 -18.14
CA SER A 163 -2.89 0.91 -16.97
C SER A 163 -1.98 2.09 -17.32
N PRO A 164 -1.45 2.84 -16.34
CA PRO A 164 -0.30 3.71 -16.58
C PRO A 164 0.83 2.92 -17.26
N VAL A 165 1.55 3.59 -18.16
CA VAL A 165 2.72 3.01 -18.84
C VAL A 165 3.80 2.70 -17.80
N GLY A 166 4.39 1.51 -17.86
CA GLY A 166 5.48 1.09 -16.99
C GLY A 166 6.32 -0.01 -17.65
N ASN A 167 7.45 -0.36 -17.03
CA ASN A 167 8.22 -1.54 -17.43
C ASN A 167 7.54 -2.86 -17.03
N ILE A 168 6.62 -2.81 -16.07
CA ILE A 168 5.88 -3.96 -15.59
C ILE A 168 4.39 -3.61 -15.54
N ILE A 169 3.56 -4.48 -16.10
CA ILE A 169 2.10 -4.40 -16.01
C ILE A 169 1.51 -5.75 -15.60
N VAL A 170 0.29 -5.73 -15.06
CA VAL A 170 -0.55 -6.93 -14.92
C VAL A 170 -1.54 -6.94 -16.07
N SER A 171 -1.65 -8.07 -16.76
CA SER A 171 -2.59 -8.25 -17.85
C SER A 171 -3.28 -9.62 -17.72
N PRO A 172 -4.61 -9.70 -17.93
CA PRO A 172 -5.32 -10.98 -17.96
C PRO A 172 -4.76 -11.89 -19.06
N LEU A 173 -4.49 -13.15 -18.73
CA LEU A 173 -3.90 -14.13 -19.65
C LEU A 173 -4.68 -14.23 -20.97
N ASP A 174 -6.01 -14.24 -20.88
CA ASP A 174 -6.89 -14.42 -22.04
C ASP A 174 -6.97 -13.20 -22.97
N SER A 175 -6.52 -12.02 -22.51
CA SER A 175 -6.48 -10.81 -23.33
C SER A 175 -5.26 -10.71 -24.24
N MET A 176 -4.25 -11.54 -24.00
CA MET A 176 -2.96 -11.51 -24.69
C MET A 176 -2.90 -12.52 -25.84
N VAL A 177 -2.01 -12.23 -26.80
CA VAL A 177 -1.72 -13.10 -27.93
C VAL A 177 -0.23 -13.31 -28.09
N ASP A 178 0.13 -14.45 -28.67
CA ASP A 178 1.52 -14.74 -29.02
C ASP A 178 2.02 -13.75 -30.07
N ALA A 179 3.19 -13.20 -29.81
CA ALA A 179 3.91 -12.41 -30.77
C ALA A 179 4.50 -13.36 -31.85
N PRO A 180 4.27 -13.16 -33.16
CA PRO A 180 4.98 -13.84 -34.24
C PRO A 180 6.45 -14.18 -33.96
N VAL A 181 6.84 -15.42 -34.26
CA VAL A 181 8.09 -16.14 -33.86
C VAL A 181 9.42 -15.43 -34.17
N ALA A 182 9.43 -14.36 -34.99
CA ALA A 182 10.63 -13.67 -35.46
C ALA A 182 10.91 -12.33 -34.75
N TRP A 183 10.57 -12.18 -33.46
CA TRP A 183 10.86 -10.94 -32.72
C TRP A 183 12.19 -10.97 -31.97
N ASN A 184 13.25 -10.61 -32.69
CA ASN A 184 14.50 -10.13 -32.09
C ASN A 184 14.47 -8.61 -31.87
N ALA A 185 15.43 -8.13 -31.07
CA ALA A 185 15.49 -6.82 -30.42
C ALA A 185 15.50 -5.55 -31.32
N ASP A 186 15.23 -5.63 -32.62
CA ASP A 186 15.34 -4.51 -33.58
C ASP A 186 14.11 -4.36 -34.50
N ILE A 187 12.92 -4.27 -33.92
CA ILE A 187 11.70 -4.08 -34.70
C ILE A 187 10.99 -2.79 -34.30
N SER A 188 10.97 -1.85 -35.26
CA SER A 188 10.29 -0.55 -35.16
C SER A 188 8.78 -0.63 -35.42
N THR A 189 8.24 -1.80 -35.81
CA THR A 189 6.81 -1.95 -36.16
C THR A 189 6.21 -3.28 -35.70
N ALA A 190 4.94 -3.29 -35.29
CA ALA A 190 4.23 -4.51 -34.90
C ALA A 190 2.82 -4.57 -35.49
N PRO A 191 2.17 -5.75 -35.55
CA PRO A 191 0.77 -5.89 -35.90
C PRO A 191 -0.09 -4.94 -35.09
N ALA A 192 -1.08 -4.35 -35.75
CA ALA A 192 -1.96 -3.35 -35.17
C ALA A 192 -3.01 -3.96 -34.23
N VAL A 193 -2.58 -4.59 -33.13
CA VAL A 193 -3.49 -5.34 -32.22
C VAL A 193 -4.63 -4.49 -31.67
N LEU A 194 -4.40 -3.19 -31.41
CA LEU A 194 -5.47 -2.26 -31.04
C LEU A 194 -6.53 -2.11 -32.14
N VAL A 195 -6.10 -1.99 -33.41
CA VAL A 195 -7.01 -1.91 -34.57
C VAL A 195 -7.80 -3.20 -34.72
N PHE A 196 -7.14 -4.36 -34.53
CA PHE A 196 -7.80 -5.66 -34.59
C PHE A 196 -8.88 -5.80 -33.53
N ALA A 197 -8.56 -5.46 -32.27
CA ALA A 197 -9.53 -5.45 -31.19
C ALA A 197 -10.72 -4.53 -31.51
N ILE A 198 -10.47 -3.27 -31.90
CA ILE A 198 -11.54 -2.30 -32.18
C ILE A 198 -12.45 -2.79 -33.30
N ALA A 199 -11.87 -3.15 -34.45
CA ALA A 199 -12.63 -3.48 -35.65
C ALA A 199 -13.48 -4.75 -35.47
N VAL A 200 -12.89 -5.79 -34.87
CA VAL A 200 -13.57 -7.06 -34.66
C VAL A 200 -14.66 -6.93 -33.58
N LEU A 201 -14.39 -6.24 -32.46
CA LEU A 201 -15.37 -6.08 -31.38
C LEU A 201 -16.55 -5.20 -31.80
N ALA A 202 -16.29 -4.14 -32.57
CA ALA A 202 -17.33 -3.23 -33.02
C ALA A 202 -18.35 -3.94 -33.91
N VAL A 203 -17.90 -4.68 -34.93
CA VAL A 203 -18.78 -5.44 -35.83
C VAL A 203 -19.33 -6.69 -35.14
N GLY A 204 -18.50 -7.36 -34.33
CA GLY A 204 -18.76 -8.66 -33.72
C GLY A 204 -17.99 -9.77 -34.46
N PRO A 205 -17.32 -10.69 -33.74
CA PRO A 205 -16.47 -11.72 -34.34
C PRO A 205 -17.13 -12.52 -35.48
N THR A 206 -18.38 -12.95 -35.29
CA THR A 206 -19.13 -13.72 -36.29
C THR A 206 -19.34 -12.98 -37.61
N TYR A 207 -19.69 -11.68 -37.53
CA TYR A 207 -19.89 -10.83 -38.70
C TYR A 207 -18.54 -10.48 -39.35
N PHE A 208 -17.49 -10.29 -38.54
CA PHE A 208 -16.14 -10.07 -39.03
C PHE A 208 -15.60 -11.27 -39.81
N GLU A 209 -15.82 -12.49 -39.34
CA GLU A 209 -15.50 -13.72 -40.07
C GLU A 209 -16.34 -13.91 -41.33
N ASN A 210 -17.57 -13.40 -41.37
CA ASN A 210 -18.51 -13.63 -42.46
C ASN A 210 -19.17 -12.31 -42.91
N PRO A 211 -18.43 -11.45 -43.64
CA PRO A 211 -18.87 -10.08 -43.96
C PRO A 211 -20.19 -10.06 -44.73
N GLY A 212 -20.47 -11.07 -45.56
CA GLY A 212 -21.75 -11.18 -46.29
C GLY A 212 -22.99 -11.33 -45.39
N ARG A 213 -22.82 -11.64 -44.09
CA ARG A 213 -23.93 -11.65 -43.11
C ARG A 213 -24.21 -10.28 -42.52
N PHE A 214 -23.28 -9.34 -42.60
CA PHE A 214 -23.48 -7.97 -42.15
C PHE A 214 -24.19 -7.19 -43.26
N ARG A 215 -25.46 -6.85 -43.02
CA ARG A 215 -26.25 -6.02 -43.93
C ARG A 215 -26.25 -4.59 -43.42
N GLY A 216 -25.61 -3.70 -44.15
CA GLY A 216 -25.56 -2.29 -43.78
C GLY A 216 -24.22 -1.62 -44.05
N GLU A 217 -24.16 -0.35 -43.68
CA GLU A 217 -22.96 0.46 -43.77
C GLU A 217 -22.39 0.78 -42.39
N ILE A 218 -21.06 0.81 -42.31
CA ILE A 218 -20.31 1.16 -41.12
C ILE A 218 -19.83 2.61 -41.25
N LEU A 219 -20.09 3.46 -40.25
CA LEU A 219 -19.47 4.77 -40.13
C LEU A 219 -18.25 4.68 -39.22
N VAL A 220 -17.09 5.12 -39.67
CA VAL A 220 -15.87 5.24 -38.86
C VAL A 220 -15.57 6.72 -38.64
N THR A 221 -15.55 7.17 -37.38
CA THR A 221 -15.14 8.54 -37.02
C THR A 221 -13.63 8.63 -36.82
N HIS A 222 -13.07 9.85 -36.93
CA HIS A 222 -11.64 10.11 -36.89
C HIS A 222 -10.88 9.27 -37.93
N ALA A 223 -11.44 9.14 -39.12
CA ALA A 223 -10.88 8.30 -40.18
C ALA A 223 -9.53 8.80 -40.73
N ASP A 224 -9.12 10.02 -40.36
CA ASP A 224 -7.82 10.64 -40.58
C ASP A 224 -6.80 10.39 -39.46
N SER A 225 -7.22 9.80 -38.34
CA SER A 225 -6.31 9.36 -37.28
C SER A 225 -5.53 8.12 -37.71
N GLN A 226 -4.35 7.91 -37.12
CA GLN A 226 -3.54 6.72 -37.40
C GLN A 226 -4.33 5.41 -37.17
N THR A 227 -5.13 5.37 -36.11
CA THR A 227 -5.97 4.20 -35.77
C THR A 227 -7.17 4.11 -36.72
N GLY A 228 -7.83 5.22 -37.02
CA GLY A 228 -8.99 5.29 -37.91
C GLY A 228 -8.68 4.85 -39.34
N ILE A 229 -7.57 5.31 -39.90
CA ILE A 229 -7.09 4.89 -41.24
C ILE A 229 -6.97 3.37 -41.31
N GLN A 230 -6.35 2.75 -40.31
CA GLN A 230 -6.13 1.30 -40.29
C GLN A 230 -7.42 0.51 -40.05
N ILE A 231 -8.37 1.03 -39.26
CA ILE A 231 -9.70 0.43 -39.11
C ILE A 231 -10.42 0.40 -40.46
N VAL A 232 -10.43 1.54 -41.18
CA VAL A 232 -11.06 1.63 -42.51
C VAL A 232 -10.39 0.64 -43.47
N GLN A 233 -9.06 0.59 -43.51
CA GLN A 233 -8.32 -0.37 -44.34
C GLN A 233 -8.69 -1.82 -44.02
N LEU A 234 -8.77 -2.19 -42.73
CA LEU A 234 -9.14 -3.54 -42.32
C LEU A 234 -10.55 -3.91 -42.75
N TYR A 235 -11.50 -2.99 -42.61
CA TYR A 235 -12.88 -3.22 -43.05
C TYR A 235 -13.01 -3.36 -44.55
N LEU A 236 -12.32 -2.50 -45.33
CA LEU A 236 -12.30 -2.61 -46.79
C LEU A 236 -11.63 -3.92 -47.24
N LEU A 237 -10.53 -4.32 -46.59
CA LEU A 237 -9.87 -5.61 -46.85
C LEU A 237 -10.80 -6.80 -46.58
N ARG A 238 -11.69 -6.69 -45.59
CA ARG A 238 -12.67 -7.72 -45.27
C ARG A 238 -13.90 -7.68 -46.19
N GLY A 239 -14.15 -6.58 -46.88
CA GLY A 239 -15.28 -6.40 -47.80
C GLY A 239 -16.51 -5.74 -47.17
N PHE A 240 -16.35 -4.95 -46.11
CA PHE A 240 -17.43 -4.14 -45.56
C PHE A 240 -17.60 -2.81 -46.31
N CYS A 241 -18.83 -2.30 -46.33
CA CYS A 241 -19.12 -0.94 -46.79
C CYS A 241 -18.84 0.06 -45.66
N VAL A 242 -17.99 1.05 -45.92
CA VAL A 242 -17.54 2.02 -44.91
C VAL A 242 -17.69 3.45 -45.42
N THR A 243 -18.38 4.27 -44.63
CA THR A 243 -18.33 5.74 -44.72
C THR A 243 -17.39 6.28 -43.64
N THR A 244 -16.65 7.34 -43.97
CA THR A 244 -15.66 7.96 -43.08
C THR A 244 -16.09 9.33 -42.61
N LEU A 245 -15.80 9.65 -41.36
CA LEU A 245 -15.94 10.99 -40.78
C LEU A 245 -14.60 11.42 -40.18
N MET A 246 -14.15 12.63 -40.48
CA MET A 246 -12.85 13.16 -40.01
C MET A 246 -12.92 13.63 -38.55
N GLN A 247 -11.77 13.70 -37.87
CA GLN A 247 -11.66 14.06 -36.45
C GLN A 247 -12.26 15.44 -36.12
N HIS A 248 -12.15 16.39 -37.04
CA HIS A 248 -12.61 17.77 -36.87
C HIS A 248 -13.96 18.05 -37.54
N ALA A 249 -14.76 17.02 -37.78
CA ALA A 249 -16.10 17.19 -38.35
C ALA A 249 -16.98 18.06 -37.42
N THR A 250 -17.61 19.06 -38.01
CA THR A 250 -18.57 19.95 -37.34
C THR A 250 -19.93 19.28 -37.15
N ASP A 251 -20.71 19.74 -36.17
CA ASP A 251 -22.09 19.27 -35.97
C ASP A 251 -22.95 19.41 -37.25
N SER A 252 -22.68 20.43 -38.06
CA SER A 252 -23.34 20.63 -39.35
C SER A 252 -22.99 19.53 -40.35
N GLU A 253 -21.72 19.12 -40.42
CA GLU A 253 -21.27 18.03 -41.29
C GLU A 253 -21.83 16.68 -40.85
N ILE A 254 -21.87 16.43 -39.53
CA ILE A 254 -22.51 15.23 -38.97
C ILE A 254 -24.00 15.24 -39.29
N GLY A 255 -24.67 16.39 -39.17
CA GLY A 255 -26.10 16.55 -39.48
C GLY A 255 -26.47 16.41 -40.96
N ARG A 256 -25.49 16.49 -41.88
CA ARG A 256 -25.71 16.23 -43.32
C ARG A 256 -25.69 14.74 -43.67
N LEU A 257 -25.17 13.89 -42.80
CA LEU A 257 -25.20 12.45 -43.00
C LEU A 257 -26.65 11.92 -42.94
N PRO A 258 -26.99 10.89 -43.72
CA PRO A 258 -28.35 10.36 -43.76
C PRO A 258 -28.73 9.76 -42.41
N ASN A 259 -29.85 10.23 -41.85
CA ASN A 259 -30.42 9.67 -40.62
C ASN A 259 -30.92 8.24 -40.86
N GLY A 260 -30.77 7.36 -39.86
CA GLY A 260 -31.29 6.00 -39.96
C GLY A 260 -30.59 5.10 -40.97
N HIS A 261 -29.35 5.41 -41.37
CA HIS A 261 -28.66 4.76 -42.48
C HIS A 261 -27.61 3.74 -42.04
N PHE A 262 -26.85 4.04 -40.98
CA PHE A 262 -25.74 3.19 -40.56
C PHE A 262 -26.20 2.07 -39.62
N ASN A 263 -25.62 0.89 -39.76
CA ASN A 263 -25.87 -0.24 -38.87
C ASN A 263 -24.85 -0.31 -37.73
N LEU A 264 -23.68 0.30 -37.95
CA LEU A 264 -22.62 0.37 -36.95
C LEU A 264 -21.93 1.73 -37.06
N ILE A 265 -21.68 2.36 -35.91
CA ILE A 265 -20.80 3.52 -35.82
C ILE A 265 -19.62 3.15 -34.92
N VAL A 266 -18.41 3.18 -35.46
CA VAL A 266 -17.15 3.03 -34.70
C VAL A 266 -16.63 4.42 -34.40
N SER A 267 -16.54 4.79 -33.12
CA SER A 267 -16.27 6.17 -32.75
C SER A 267 -15.15 6.34 -31.74
N GLU A 268 -14.27 7.31 -31.99
CA GLU A 268 -13.27 7.78 -31.00
C GLU A 268 -13.82 8.83 -30.02
N TYR A 269 -15.00 9.41 -30.26
CA TYR A 269 -15.57 10.43 -29.38
C TYR A 269 -15.86 9.87 -27.98
N ARG A 270 -15.59 10.69 -26.95
CA ARG A 270 -15.80 10.35 -25.55
C ARG A 270 -17.00 11.06 -24.93
N ASP A 271 -17.39 12.20 -25.50
CA ASP A 271 -18.46 13.03 -24.96
C ASP A 271 -19.84 12.49 -25.34
N MET A 272 -20.75 12.48 -24.37
CA MET A 272 -22.09 11.93 -24.56
C MET A 272 -22.95 12.75 -25.53
N ALA A 273 -22.66 14.05 -25.68
CA ALA A 273 -23.40 14.92 -26.60
C ALA A 273 -23.20 14.50 -28.05
N THR A 274 -21.95 14.36 -28.49
CA THR A 274 -21.61 13.91 -29.85
C THR A 274 -22.03 12.47 -30.07
N LEU A 275 -21.88 11.60 -29.07
CA LEU A 275 -22.35 10.21 -29.18
C LEU A 275 -23.87 10.12 -29.35
N HIS A 276 -24.66 11.00 -28.71
CA HIS A 276 -26.11 11.08 -28.95
C HIS A 276 -26.45 11.63 -30.34
N LEU A 277 -25.68 12.59 -30.84
CA LEU A 277 -25.83 13.09 -32.22
C LEU A 277 -25.60 11.97 -33.24
N LEU A 278 -24.50 11.24 -33.09
CA LEU A 278 -24.15 10.09 -33.95
C LEU A 278 -25.20 8.99 -33.87
N ALA A 279 -25.79 8.74 -32.71
CA ALA A 279 -26.82 7.71 -32.55
C ALA A 279 -28.06 7.96 -33.43
N ARG A 280 -28.34 9.21 -33.85
CA ARG A 280 -29.45 9.53 -34.77
C ARG A 280 -29.21 9.02 -36.20
N LEU A 281 -27.95 8.80 -36.55
CA LEU A 281 -27.55 8.28 -37.86
C LEU A 281 -27.72 6.75 -37.94
N LEU A 282 -27.96 6.08 -36.81
CA LEU A 282 -28.18 4.64 -36.75
C LEU A 282 -29.58 4.25 -37.23
N THR A 283 -29.65 3.13 -37.93
CA THR A 283 -30.89 2.36 -38.14
C THR A 283 -31.50 1.93 -36.80
N ALA A 284 -32.77 1.49 -36.80
CA ALA A 284 -33.47 1.05 -35.58
C ALA A 284 -32.75 -0.06 -34.79
N ASN A 285 -31.98 -0.93 -35.47
CA ASN A 285 -31.19 -2.01 -34.87
C ASN A 285 -29.68 -1.71 -34.88
N GLY A 286 -29.30 -0.47 -35.22
CA GLY A 286 -27.91 -0.06 -35.28
C GLY A 286 -27.30 0.10 -33.90
N LYS A 287 -25.98 0.00 -33.80
CA LYS A 287 -25.24 0.23 -32.54
C LYS A 287 -24.06 1.16 -32.73
N THR A 288 -23.70 1.89 -31.67
CA THR A 288 -22.46 2.65 -31.59
C THR A 288 -21.45 1.89 -30.75
N PHE A 289 -20.21 1.81 -31.22
CA PHE A 289 -19.06 1.30 -30.48
C PHE A 289 -18.09 2.46 -30.17
N PRO A 290 -18.26 3.14 -29.01
CA PRO A 290 -17.41 4.26 -28.61
C PRO A 290 -16.17 3.72 -27.88
N TRP A 291 -15.17 3.27 -28.63
CA TRP A 291 -14.09 2.44 -28.09
C TRP A 291 -13.17 3.16 -27.08
N LYS A 292 -13.11 4.51 -27.10
CA LYS A 292 -12.42 5.35 -26.11
C LYS A 292 -13.28 5.74 -24.89
N HIS A 293 -14.57 5.40 -24.86
CA HIS A 293 -15.43 5.79 -23.74
C HIS A 293 -15.11 4.96 -22.48
N PRO A 294 -14.92 5.58 -21.31
CA PRO A 294 -14.38 4.89 -20.12
C PRO A 294 -15.23 3.71 -19.65
N THR A 295 -16.56 3.81 -19.73
CA THR A 295 -17.49 2.77 -19.25
C THR A 295 -18.13 1.92 -20.35
N LYS A 296 -17.96 2.30 -21.62
CA LYS A 296 -18.64 1.65 -22.77
C LYS A 296 -17.68 1.16 -23.86
N GLY A 297 -16.40 1.50 -23.75
CA GLY A 297 -15.36 1.18 -24.71
C GLY A 297 -14.47 0.03 -24.25
N LEU A 298 -13.25 0.00 -24.78
CA LEU A 298 -12.29 -1.09 -24.55
C LEU A 298 -11.87 -1.21 -23.09
N GLN A 299 -11.78 -0.11 -22.34
CA GLN A 299 -11.40 -0.15 -20.93
C GLN A 299 -12.38 -0.99 -20.10
N SER A 300 -13.68 -0.85 -20.36
CA SER A 300 -14.72 -1.64 -19.70
C SER A 300 -14.65 -3.11 -20.11
N LEU A 301 -14.47 -3.38 -21.41
CA LEU A 301 -14.34 -4.75 -21.93
C LEU A 301 -13.09 -5.46 -21.42
N LEU A 302 -11.97 -4.75 -21.25
CA LEU A 302 -10.73 -5.35 -20.71
C LEU A 302 -10.90 -5.74 -19.24
N ALA A 303 -11.73 -5.00 -18.49
CA ALA A 303 -12.04 -5.32 -17.10
C ALA A 303 -13.09 -6.43 -16.94
N CYS A 304 -14.08 -6.50 -17.83
CA CYS A 304 -15.20 -7.45 -17.71
C CYS A 304 -15.02 -8.74 -18.52
N ASP A 305 -14.54 -8.64 -19.76
CA ASP A 305 -14.49 -9.75 -20.73
C ASP A 305 -13.13 -9.79 -21.48
N PRO A 306 -11.99 -9.95 -20.78
CA PRO A 306 -10.65 -9.90 -21.39
C PRO A 306 -10.45 -10.93 -22.51
N TRP A 307 -11.07 -12.11 -22.40
CA TRP A 307 -11.02 -13.15 -23.44
C TRP A 307 -11.55 -12.67 -24.80
N LEU A 308 -12.58 -11.82 -24.80
CA LEU A 308 -13.17 -11.32 -26.04
C LEU A 308 -12.17 -10.42 -26.79
N ILE A 309 -11.34 -9.68 -26.05
CA ILE A 309 -10.24 -8.89 -26.61
C ILE A 309 -9.18 -9.78 -27.22
N GLY A 310 -8.70 -10.80 -26.50
CA GLY A 310 -7.69 -11.72 -27.04
C GLY A 310 -8.20 -12.46 -28.27
N HIS A 311 -9.47 -12.90 -28.27
CA HIS A 311 -10.11 -13.50 -29.44
C HIS A 311 -10.18 -12.53 -30.63
N ALA A 312 -10.59 -11.28 -30.38
CA ALA A 312 -10.65 -10.25 -31.41
C ALA A 312 -9.28 -9.95 -32.03
N ILE A 313 -8.22 -9.91 -31.22
CA ILE A 313 -6.85 -9.71 -31.69
C ILE A 313 -6.40 -10.88 -32.57
N ARG A 314 -6.64 -12.13 -32.14
CA ARG A 314 -6.30 -13.34 -32.92
C ARG A 314 -6.99 -13.31 -34.29
N LEU A 315 -8.31 -13.10 -34.29
CA LEU A 315 -9.11 -13.08 -35.52
C LEU A 315 -8.67 -11.96 -36.48
N GLY A 316 -8.44 -10.75 -35.97
CA GLY A 316 -7.97 -9.64 -36.80
C GLY A 316 -6.56 -9.88 -37.35
N SER A 317 -5.67 -10.50 -36.56
CA SER A 317 -4.32 -10.86 -36.96
C SER A 317 -4.29 -11.91 -38.07
N ASP A 318 -5.13 -12.96 -37.97
CA ASP A 318 -5.20 -14.03 -38.99
C ASP A 318 -5.63 -13.49 -40.36
N ILE A 319 -6.51 -12.48 -40.38
CA ILE A 319 -7.03 -11.89 -41.62
C ILE A 319 -6.07 -10.82 -42.18
N ALA A 320 -5.56 -9.93 -41.32
CA ALA A 320 -4.67 -8.85 -41.75
C ALA A 320 -3.27 -9.36 -42.11
N GLY A 321 -2.82 -10.45 -41.47
CA GLY A 321 -1.44 -10.92 -41.54
C GLY A 321 -0.46 -9.79 -41.25
N ASN A 322 0.51 -9.60 -42.14
CA ASN A 322 1.53 -8.54 -42.02
C ASN A 322 1.15 -7.20 -42.68
N LYS A 323 -0.09 -7.03 -43.15
CA LYS A 323 -0.51 -5.84 -43.92
C LYS A 323 -0.70 -4.58 -43.07
N LEU A 324 -1.13 -4.75 -41.82
CA LEU A 324 -1.41 -3.63 -40.91
C LEU A 324 -0.41 -3.64 -39.77
N LYS A 325 0.47 -2.63 -39.78
CA LYS A 325 1.50 -2.45 -38.76
C LYS A 325 1.44 -1.04 -38.16
N ILE A 326 1.82 -0.96 -36.90
CA ILE A 326 1.98 0.28 -36.14
C ILE A 326 3.42 0.44 -35.70
N PRO A 327 3.95 1.67 -35.61
CA PRO A 327 5.26 1.94 -35.07
C PRO A 327 5.29 1.62 -33.57
N MET A 328 6.39 1.02 -33.13
CA MET A 328 6.66 0.65 -31.75
C MET A 328 7.90 1.39 -31.27
N ARG A 329 7.87 1.88 -30.03
CA ARG A 329 8.99 2.57 -29.40
C ARG A 329 9.47 1.79 -28.19
N SER A 330 10.77 1.83 -27.93
CA SER A 330 11.33 1.32 -26.67
C SER A 330 10.85 2.16 -25.50
N LEU A 331 10.70 1.56 -24.32
CA LEU A 331 10.39 2.33 -23.09
C LEU A 331 11.42 3.43 -22.82
N SER A 332 12.70 3.18 -23.13
CA SER A 332 13.78 4.16 -22.98
C SER A 332 13.65 5.39 -23.87
N GLU A 333 12.94 5.30 -24.99
CA GLU A 333 12.69 6.42 -25.91
C GLU A 333 11.54 7.33 -25.46
N ILE A 334 10.73 6.85 -24.51
CA ILE A 334 9.49 7.50 -24.07
C ILE A 334 9.69 8.24 -22.75
N ILE A 335 10.74 7.86 -22.01
CA ILE A 335 11.11 8.49 -20.75
C ILE A 335 12.23 9.50 -20.95
N THR A 336 12.20 10.59 -20.19
CA THR A 336 13.26 11.59 -20.16
C THR A 336 14.23 11.41 -18.98
N THR A 337 13.81 10.66 -17.96
CA THR A 337 14.59 10.35 -16.75
C THR A 337 15.70 9.36 -17.06
N LYS A 338 16.91 9.67 -16.60
CA LYS A 338 18.09 8.81 -16.76
C LYS A 338 18.30 7.92 -15.54
N PRO A 339 18.87 6.71 -15.71
CA PRO A 339 19.30 5.90 -14.58
C PRO A 339 20.14 6.71 -13.59
N GLY A 340 19.78 6.64 -12.31
CA GLY A 340 20.42 7.42 -11.23
C GLY A 340 19.70 8.72 -10.86
N ASP A 341 18.81 9.25 -11.71
CA ASP A 341 18.05 10.46 -11.38
C ASP A 341 17.14 10.24 -10.15
N PRO A 342 16.99 11.24 -9.26
CA PRO A 342 16.13 11.11 -8.10
C PRO A 342 14.65 11.05 -8.50
N ILE A 343 13.99 9.92 -8.23
CA ILE A 343 12.55 9.76 -8.48
C ILE A 343 11.77 9.35 -7.22
N HIS A 344 10.48 9.67 -7.20
CA HIS A 344 9.61 9.36 -6.08
C HIS A 344 9.36 7.85 -5.95
N VAL A 345 9.39 7.37 -4.71
CA VAL A 345 9.05 5.99 -4.37
C VAL A 345 7.62 5.93 -3.85
N LYS A 346 6.77 5.19 -4.57
CA LYS A 346 5.40 4.81 -4.19
C LYS A 346 5.31 3.28 -4.06
N LYS A 347 6.17 2.70 -3.22
CA LYS A 347 6.08 1.30 -2.83
C LYS A 347 5.07 1.16 -1.68
N HIS A 348 4.23 0.14 -1.74
CA HIS A 348 3.45 -0.32 -0.60
C HIS A 348 4.41 -0.67 0.54
N LEU A 349 4.10 -0.20 1.76
CA LEU A 349 4.91 -0.48 2.95
C LEU A 349 4.67 -1.90 3.47
N PHE A 350 3.50 -2.45 3.18
CA PHE A 350 3.07 -3.78 3.61
C PHE A 350 2.88 -4.67 2.38
N SER A 351 3.18 -5.95 2.55
CA SER A 351 2.88 -6.98 1.56
C SER A 351 1.44 -7.43 1.75
N ASP A 352 0.74 -7.53 0.62
CA ASP A 352 -0.55 -8.18 0.46
C ASP A 352 -0.52 -9.69 0.78
N LYS A 353 0.66 -10.32 0.69
CA LYS A 353 0.89 -11.76 0.94
C LYS A 353 1.37 -12.04 2.37
N LYS A 354 1.18 -11.11 3.31
CA LYS A 354 1.55 -11.28 4.72
C LYS A 354 0.43 -10.85 5.63
N ALA A 355 0.37 -11.50 6.79
CA ALA A 355 -0.55 -11.17 7.86
C ALA A 355 0.09 -10.21 8.87
N TYR A 356 -0.74 -9.39 9.51
CA TYR A 356 -0.30 -8.41 10.51
C TYR A 356 -1.16 -8.46 11.77
N ILE A 357 -0.52 -8.61 12.94
CA ILE A 357 -1.22 -8.66 14.23
C ILE A 357 -1.03 -7.35 14.99
N LEU A 358 -2.14 -6.75 15.43
CA LEU A 358 -2.16 -5.56 16.30
C LEU A 358 -2.73 -5.96 17.66
N VAL A 359 -1.85 -6.24 18.60
CA VAL A 359 -2.20 -6.60 19.98
C VAL A 359 -2.70 -5.37 20.72
N GLY A 360 -3.91 -5.44 21.27
CA GLY A 360 -4.59 -4.25 21.80
C GLY A 360 -5.10 -3.30 20.70
N GLY A 361 -5.15 -3.76 19.44
CA GLY A 361 -5.53 -2.97 18.27
C GLY A 361 -7.01 -2.56 18.22
N VAL A 362 -7.86 -3.12 19.08
CA VAL A 362 -9.31 -2.82 19.17
C VAL A 362 -9.56 -1.54 20.00
N GLY A 363 -8.80 -0.49 19.70
CA GLY A 363 -8.91 0.86 20.25
C GLY A 363 -8.83 1.89 19.12
N SER A 364 -9.07 3.17 19.43
CA SER A 364 -9.10 4.23 18.41
C SER A 364 -7.80 4.33 17.60
N LEU A 365 -6.64 4.25 18.26
CA LEU A 365 -5.34 4.28 17.61
C LEU A 365 -5.10 3.04 16.72
N GLY A 366 -5.37 1.84 17.25
CA GLY A 366 -5.17 0.60 16.49
C GLY A 366 -6.04 0.52 15.23
N LEU A 367 -7.27 1.02 15.28
CA LEU A 367 -8.14 1.11 14.11
C LEU A 367 -7.64 2.10 13.05
N GLN A 368 -7.11 3.25 13.48
CA GLN A 368 -6.48 4.20 12.55
C GLN A 368 -5.22 3.60 11.90
N ILE A 369 -4.42 2.86 12.68
CA ILE A 369 -3.26 2.14 12.15
C ILE A 369 -3.71 1.07 11.17
N ALA A 370 -4.73 0.26 11.48
CA ALA A 370 -5.26 -0.75 10.56
C ALA A 370 -5.72 -0.12 9.23
N GLN A 371 -6.43 1.00 9.29
CA GLN A 371 -6.84 1.73 8.09
C GLN A 371 -5.64 2.29 7.30
N TRP A 372 -4.62 2.79 8.00
CA TRP A 372 -3.37 3.23 7.37
C TRP A 372 -2.60 2.06 6.75
N MET A 373 -2.53 0.91 7.41
CA MET A 373 -1.86 -0.29 6.90
C MET A 373 -2.53 -0.80 5.63
N TYR A 374 -3.87 -0.86 5.60
CA TYR A 374 -4.61 -1.22 4.38
C TYR A 374 -4.29 -0.28 3.21
N LYS A 375 -4.32 1.04 3.46
CA LYS A 375 -3.94 2.05 2.44
C LYS A 375 -2.50 1.90 1.94
N ASN A 376 -1.64 1.23 2.71
CA ASN A 376 -0.25 0.98 2.38
C ASN A 376 0.04 -0.49 2.00
N GLY A 377 -0.98 -1.28 1.67
CA GLY A 377 -0.85 -2.60 1.02
C GLY A 377 -1.20 -3.81 1.88
N ALA A 378 -1.52 -3.65 3.18
CA ALA A 378 -1.86 -4.79 4.02
C ALA A 378 -3.26 -5.35 3.69
N GLN A 379 -3.34 -6.64 3.40
CA GLN A 379 -4.61 -7.32 3.05
C GLN A 379 -5.07 -8.34 4.10
N GLU A 380 -4.24 -8.72 5.06
CA GLU A 380 -4.64 -9.53 6.21
C GLU A 380 -4.23 -8.85 7.52
N ILE A 381 -5.21 -8.38 8.28
CA ILE A 381 -5.00 -7.63 9.53
C ILE A 381 -5.84 -8.26 10.63
N VAL A 382 -5.20 -8.59 11.76
CA VAL A 382 -5.88 -9.11 12.95
C VAL A 382 -5.71 -8.14 14.12
N LEU A 383 -6.83 -7.67 14.65
CA LEU A 383 -6.87 -6.80 15.83
C LEU A 383 -7.29 -7.62 17.04
N THR A 384 -6.50 -7.63 18.11
CA THR A 384 -6.86 -8.35 19.34
C THR A 384 -7.20 -7.41 20.49
N SER A 385 -8.14 -7.84 21.32
CA SER A 385 -8.35 -7.30 22.67
C SER A 385 -9.16 -8.28 23.50
N ARG A 386 -9.11 -8.17 24.84
CA ARG A 386 -9.89 -9.03 25.75
C ARG A 386 -11.41 -9.08 25.49
N SER A 387 -11.98 -8.07 24.84
CA SER A 387 -13.44 -8.00 24.58
C SER A 387 -13.81 -8.03 23.09
N GLY A 388 -12.83 -8.08 22.17
CA GLY A 388 -13.06 -7.95 20.74
C GLY A 388 -14.03 -6.80 20.37
N CYS A 389 -14.90 -7.03 19.39
CA CYS A 389 -15.94 -6.08 18.97
C CYS A 389 -16.87 -5.61 20.10
N ALA A 390 -17.13 -6.45 21.10
CA ALA A 390 -18.03 -6.09 22.21
C ALA A 390 -17.51 -4.89 23.02
N GLY A 391 -16.18 -4.72 23.10
CA GLY A 391 -15.56 -3.57 23.75
C GLY A 391 -15.86 -2.23 23.05
N ILE A 392 -15.93 -2.24 21.71
CA ILE A 392 -16.25 -1.04 20.91
C ILE A 392 -17.73 -0.69 21.04
N GLN A 393 -18.61 -1.70 20.99
CA GLN A 393 -20.05 -1.50 21.17
C GLN A 393 -20.36 -0.92 22.55
N ARG A 394 -19.75 -1.46 23.61
CA ARG A 394 -19.94 -0.98 25.00
C ARG A 394 -19.53 0.48 25.19
N ARG A 395 -18.46 0.93 24.52
CA ARG A 395 -17.98 2.32 24.59
C ARG A 395 -18.83 3.31 23.79
N GLY A 396 -19.68 2.83 22.88
CA GLY A 396 -20.49 3.71 22.04
C GLY A 396 -19.69 4.56 21.05
N ASP A 397 -18.47 4.14 20.71
CA ASP A 397 -17.58 4.92 19.82
C ASP A 397 -17.99 4.77 18.34
N ILE A 398 -18.78 5.73 17.87
CA ILE A 398 -19.30 5.80 16.50
C ILE A 398 -18.17 5.85 15.46
N ALA A 399 -17.05 6.53 15.76
CA ALA A 399 -15.95 6.65 14.81
C ALA A 399 -15.27 5.29 14.59
N SER A 400 -14.98 4.57 15.68
CA SER A 400 -14.44 3.20 15.63
C SER A 400 -15.36 2.24 14.87
N GLN A 401 -16.68 2.32 15.12
CA GLN A 401 -17.67 1.50 14.40
C GLN A 401 -17.67 1.77 12.89
N ARG A 402 -17.60 3.04 12.49
CA ARG A 402 -17.54 3.43 11.06
C ARG A 402 -16.26 2.94 10.38
N ILE A 403 -15.11 3.00 11.06
CA ILE A 403 -13.85 2.49 10.51
C ILE A 403 -13.93 0.98 10.30
N ILE A 404 -14.45 0.23 11.28
CA ILE A 404 -14.62 -1.22 11.13
C ILE A 404 -15.58 -1.55 9.99
N ALA A 405 -16.72 -0.87 9.91
CA ALA A 405 -17.68 -1.09 8.83
C ALA A 405 -17.07 -0.81 7.45
N TYR A 406 -16.31 0.29 7.34
CA TYR A 406 -15.56 0.60 6.12
C TYR A 406 -14.55 -0.50 5.79
N LEU A 407 -13.69 -0.89 6.73
CA LEU A 407 -12.66 -1.90 6.48
C LEU A 407 -13.26 -3.27 6.14
N LYS A 408 -14.34 -3.70 6.79
CA LYS A 408 -15.05 -4.94 6.47
C LYS A 408 -15.78 -4.91 5.12
N SER A 409 -16.02 -3.74 4.55
CA SER A 409 -16.66 -3.61 3.23
C SER A 409 -15.69 -3.81 2.06
N LEU A 410 -14.39 -3.87 2.34
CA LEU A 410 -13.33 -3.98 1.34
C LEU A 410 -13.12 -5.45 1.01
N ALA A 411 -13.38 -5.81 -0.25
CA ALA A 411 -13.37 -7.22 -0.70
C ALA A 411 -11.96 -7.85 -0.66
N ASP A 412 -10.93 -7.02 -0.70
CA ASP A 412 -9.51 -7.40 -0.70
C ASP A 412 -8.87 -7.34 0.69
N LEU A 413 -9.65 -7.11 1.75
CA LEU A 413 -9.15 -7.06 3.13
C LEU A 413 -9.78 -8.17 3.99
N ASN A 414 -8.96 -9.12 4.43
CA ASN A 414 -9.27 -10.03 5.52
C ASN A 414 -9.01 -9.34 6.87
N LEU A 415 -10.03 -8.66 7.41
CA LEU A 415 -9.98 -8.04 8.74
C LEU A 415 -10.61 -8.95 9.80
N ARG A 416 -9.79 -9.41 10.76
CA ARG A 416 -10.24 -10.12 11.96
C ARG A 416 -10.20 -9.23 13.19
N ILE A 417 -11.17 -9.41 14.09
CA ILE A 417 -11.24 -8.71 15.37
C ILE A 417 -11.54 -9.74 16.45
N ASP A 418 -10.50 -10.15 17.16
CA ASP A 418 -10.55 -11.34 18.00
C ASP A 418 -10.53 -10.97 19.48
N ALA A 419 -11.34 -11.68 20.25
CA ALA A 419 -11.46 -11.53 21.69
C ALA A 419 -10.39 -12.37 22.40
N ILE A 420 -9.13 -11.91 22.35
CA ILE A 420 -7.96 -12.63 22.86
C ILE A 420 -7.25 -11.80 23.93
N ASP A 421 -6.90 -12.45 25.03
CA ASP A 421 -5.99 -11.89 26.03
C ASP A 421 -4.54 -12.14 25.61
N ALA A 422 -3.75 -11.08 25.52
CA ALA A 422 -2.35 -11.15 25.12
C ALA A 422 -1.48 -11.92 26.14
N LEU A 423 -1.97 -12.11 27.36
CA LEU A 423 -1.32 -12.92 28.39
C LEU A 423 -1.60 -14.43 28.25
N CYS A 424 -2.55 -14.82 27.39
CA CYS A 424 -2.91 -16.21 27.18
C CYS A 424 -2.09 -16.81 26.03
N GLU A 425 -0.97 -17.44 26.36
CA GLU A 425 -0.07 -18.06 25.36
C GLU A 425 -0.77 -19.09 24.44
N PRO A 426 -1.65 -19.99 24.93
CA PRO A 426 -2.38 -20.91 24.05
C PRO A 426 -3.26 -20.20 23.02
N ASP A 427 -3.97 -19.14 23.42
CA ASP A 427 -4.85 -18.39 22.52
C ASP A 427 -4.04 -17.60 21.47
N MET A 428 -2.89 -17.04 21.89
CA MET A 428 -1.97 -16.36 20.97
C MET A 428 -1.35 -17.35 19.96
N LYS A 429 -1.03 -18.58 20.39
CA LYS A 429 -0.55 -19.64 19.49
C LYS A 429 -1.63 -20.08 18.50
N ALA A 430 -2.87 -20.24 18.96
CA ALA A 430 -4.00 -20.55 18.10
C ALA A 430 -4.22 -19.46 17.05
N LEU A 431 -4.21 -18.18 17.47
CA LEU A 431 -4.31 -17.03 16.58
C LEU A 431 -3.29 -17.07 15.45
N VAL A 432 -2.02 -17.33 15.77
CA VAL A 432 -0.93 -17.38 14.78
C VAL A 432 -1.09 -18.59 13.85
N GLY A 433 -1.58 -19.72 14.36
CA GLY A 433 -1.85 -20.92 13.56
C GLY A 433 -3.03 -20.79 12.60
N GLU A 434 -3.95 -19.84 12.82
CA GLU A 434 -5.12 -19.59 11.98
C GLU A 434 -4.89 -18.52 10.89
N LEU A 435 -3.68 -17.95 10.81
CA LEU A 435 -3.35 -16.98 9.76
C LEU A 435 -3.32 -17.66 8.39
N GLN A 436 -3.85 -16.98 7.38
CA GLN A 436 -3.84 -17.49 6.00
C GLN A 436 -2.50 -17.25 5.31
N ASN A 437 -1.85 -16.14 5.66
CA ASN A 437 -0.53 -15.76 5.16
C ASN A 437 0.55 -15.80 6.26
N PRO A 438 1.84 -15.91 5.89
CA PRO A 438 2.94 -15.77 6.84
C PRO A 438 2.86 -14.45 7.61
N LEU A 439 3.15 -14.49 8.91
CA LEU A 439 3.18 -13.29 9.75
C LEU A 439 4.32 -12.36 9.31
N GLY A 440 3.96 -11.16 8.83
CA GLY A 440 4.92 -10.15 8.39
C GLY A 440 5.29 -9.16 9.48
N GLY A 441 4.39 -8.87 10.42
CA GLY A 441 4.71 -7.98 11.52
C GLY A 441 3.70 -8.00 12.64
N CYS A 442 4.17 -7.56 13.81
CA CYS A 442 3.38 -7.48 15.02
C CYS A 442 3.53 -6.10 15.67
N MET A 443 2.41 -5.53 16.12
CA MET A 443 2.39 -4.27 16.86
C MET A 443 1.78 -4.51 18.24
N LEU A 444 2.47 -4.08 19.28
CA LEU A 444 2.01 -4.14 20.67
C LEU A 444 1.49 -2.77 21.10
N LEU A 445 0.16 -2.63 21.11
CA LEU A 445 -0.56 -1.40 21.47
C LEU A 445 -1.34 -1.52 22.78
N SER A 446 -1.35 -2.69 23.40
CA SER A 446 -2.08 -2.92 24.64
C SER A 446 -1.55 -2.03 25.76
N MET A 447 -2.49 -1.44 26.50
CA MET A 447 -2.20 -0.62 27.65
C MET A 447 -3.37 -0.67 28.63
N VAL A 448 -3.02 -0.60 29.92
CA VAL A 448 -3.95 -0.34 31.02
C VAL A 448 -3.30 0.73 31.89
N LEU A 449 -4.07 1.75 32.25
CA LEU A 449 -3.60 2.83 33.11
C LEU A 449 -4.19 2.66 34.51
N ALA A 450 -3.38 2.99 35.50
CA ALA A 450 -3.74 3.07 36.91
C ALA A 450 -3.12 4.34 37.48
N ASP A 451 -3.60 5.50 37.02
CA ASP A 451 -3.01 6.79 37.36
C ASP A 451 -3.28 7.15 38.82
N GLY A 452 -2.25 7.65 39.50
CA GLY A 452 -2.30 8.07 40.89
C GLY A 452 -0.92 8.51 41.37
N PHE A 453 -0.90 9.43 42.34
CA PHE A 453 0.34 9.79 43.01
C PHE A 453 1.02 8.56 43.61
N PHE A 454 2.34 8.51 43.56
CA PHE A 454 3.10 7.35 44.03
C PHE A 454 2.77 6.98 45.48
N SER A 455 2.51 7.98 46.34
CA SER A 455 2.12 7.77 47.74
C SER A 455 0.78 7.05 47.93
N GLY A 456 -0.12 7.13 46.94
CA GLY A 456 -1.46 6.55 46.98
C GLY A 456 -1.64 5.26 46.19
N LEU A 457 -0.67 4.88 45.35
CA LEU A 457 -0.76 3.66 44.54
C LEU A 457 -0.64 2.40 45.42
N SER A 458 -1.56 1.45 45.25
CA SER A 458 -1.36 0.10 45.80
C SER A 458 -0.34 -0.67 44.96
N VAL A 459 0.18 -1.79 45.48
CA VAL A 459 1.06 -2.70 44.71
C VAL A 459 0.37 -3.19 43.43
N LYS A 460 -0.95 -3.44 43.52
CA LYS A 460 -1.74 -3.87 42.37
C LYS A 460 -1.83 -2.76 41.31
N ASP A 461 -2.05 -1.52 41.72
CA ASP A 461 -2.12 -0.38 40.80
C ASP A 461 -0.76 -0.10 40.17
N PHE A 462 0.32 -0.29 40.93
CA PHE A 462 1.67 -0.14 40.42
C PHE A 462 1.99 -1.19 39.35
N ASN A 463 1.63 -2.46 39.57
CA ASN A 463 1.94 -3.53 38.62
C ASN A 463 0.98 -3.59 37.42
N MET A 464 -0.19 -2.96 37.50
CA MET A 464 -1.23 -3.05 36.46
C MET A 464 -0.78 -2.69 35.03
N PRO A 465 0.08 -1.68 34.80
CA PRO A 465 0.54 -1.34 33.46
C PRO A 465 1.59 -2.30 32.86
N PHE A 466 2.25 -3.12 33.69
CA PHE A 466 3.33 -4.01 33.27
C PHE A 466 2.80 -5.19 32.46
N ASP A 467 1.77 -5.88 32.95
CA ASP A 467 1.17 -7.04 32.29
C ASP A 467 0.81 -6.81 30.80
N PRO A 468 0.04 -5.77 30.42
CA PRO A 468 -0.33 -5.54 29.02
C PRO A 468 0.84 -5.10 28.14
N LYS A 469 2.04 -4.86 28.68
CA LYS A 469 3.25 -4.46 27.94
C LYS A 469 4.33 -5.54 28.03
N ILE A 470 4.96 -5.70 29.19
CA ILE A 470 6.06 -6.64 29.40
C ILE A 470 5.53 -8.08 29.34
N GLY A 471 4.48 -8.41 30.10
CA GLY A 471 3.92 -9.76 30.08
C GLY A 471 3.40 -10.16 28.70
N ALA A 472 2.70 -9.25 28.02
CA ALA A 472 2.27 -9.46 26.63
C ALA A 472 3.46 -9.63 25.67
N PHE A 473 4.55 -8.88 25.85
CA PHE A 473 5.77 -9.02 25.05
C PHE A 473 6.44 -10.38 25.27
N GLU A 474 6.54 -10.86 26.52
CA GLU A 474 7.08 -12.17 26.84
C GLU A 474 6.27 -13.31 26.20
N VAL A 475 4.94 -13.24 26.27
CA VAL A 475 4.06 -14.21 25.60
C VAL A 475 4.26 -14.18 24.09
N LEU A 476 4.42 -12.99 23.49
CA LEU A 476 4.73 -12.87 22.07
C LEU A 476 6.08 -13.51 21.74
N CYS A 477 7.14 -13.27 22.49
CA CYS A 477 8.45 -13.91 22.30
C CYS A 477 8.37 -15.45 22.31
N ASN A 478 7.45 -16.02 23.10
CA ASN A 478 7.22 -17.47 23.17
C ASN A 478 6.29 -18.01 22.07
N THR A 479 5.58 -17.13 21.36
CA THR A 479 4.53 -17.49 20.41
C THR A 479 4.90 -17.22 18.96
N ILE A 480 5.68 -16.17 18.70
CA ILE A 480 6.09 -15.76 17.36
C ILE A 480 7.62 -15.71 17.25
N ASP A 481 8.14 -16.09 16.09
CA ASP A 481 9.56 -15.92 15.78
C ASP A 481 9.82 -14.47 15.32
N ILE A 482 10.11 -13.60 16.29
CA ILE A 482 10.32 -12.15 16.06
C ILE A 482 11.41 -11.90 15.00
N ASN A 483 12.41 -12.77 14.89
CA ASN A 483 13.51 -12.61 13.95
C ASN A 483 13.11 -12.85 12.48
N LYS A 484 11.94 -13.46 12.24
CA LYS A 484 11.39 -13.66 10.88
C LYS A 484 10.42 -12.57 10.45
N LEU A 485 10.06 -11.66 11.34
CA LEU A 485 9.17 -10.55 11.02
C LEU A 485 9.90 -9.46 10.24
N ASP A 486 9.18 -8.77 9.36
CA ASP A 486 9.66 -7.54 8.75
C ASP A 486 9.78 -6.43 9.79
N PHE A 487 8.91 -6.46 10.81
CA PHE A 487 8.96 -5.54 11.94
C PHE A 487 8.25 -6.09 13.19
N PHE A 488 8.74 -5.62 14.35
CA PHE A 488 8.01 -5.65 15.61
C PHE A 488 7.99 -4.23 16.17
N ILE A 489 6.80 -3.69 16.47
CA ILE A 489 6.65 -2.32 16.98
C ILE A 489 5.98 -2.36 18.35
N SER A 490 6.67 -1.88 19.38
CA SER A 490 6.10 -1.65 20.71
C SER A 490 5.80 -0.17 20.90
N PHE A 491 4.58 0.16 21.31
CA PHE A 491 4.19 1.55 21.56
C PHE A 491 4.55 1.96 22.99
N SER A 492 5.22 3.10 23.11
CA SER A 492 5.52 3.77 24.38
C SER A 492 4.93 5.19 24.41
N SER A 493 5.12 5.90 25.52
CA SER A 493 4.63 7.26 25.73
C SER A 493 5.78 8.22 26.00
N VAL A 494 5.56 9.50 25.69
CA VAL A 494 6.41 10.61 26.16
C VAL A 494 6.51 10.64 27.69
N SER A 495 5.56 10.05 28.41
CA SER A 495 5.61 9.85 29.87
C SER A 495 6.88 9.09 30.30
N ALA A 496 7.33 8.09 29.55
CA ALA A 496 8.57 7.37 29.86
C ALA A 496 9.84 8.22 29.62
N LEU A 497 9.78 9.19 28.70
CA LEU A 497 10.91 10.07 28.35
C LEU A 497 11.03 11.29 29.26
N PHE A 498 9.92 11.92 29.63
CA PHE A 498 9.91 13.18 30.37
C PHE A 498 9.26 13.09 31.76
N GLY A 499 8.66 11.96 32.07
CA GLY A 499 7.81 11.79 33.25
C GLY A 499 6.44 12.42 33.06
N ASN A 500 5.45 11.89 33.76
CA ASN A 500 4.14 12.52 33.91
C ASN A 500 3.64 12.36 35.34
N THR A 501 3.04 13.41 35.90
CA THR A 501 2.53 13.41 37.27
C THR A 501 1.45 12.34 37.42
N GLY A 502 1.56 11.48 38.44
CA GLY A 502 0.61 10.40 38.69
C GLY A 502 0.79 9.17 37.81
N GLN A 503 1.88 9.09 37.04
CA GLN A 503 2.19 7.97 36.14
C GLN A 503 3.57 7.38 36.45
N THR A 504 3.91 7.25 37.73
CA THR A 504 5.17 6.60 38.16
C THR A 504 5.22 5.12 37.80
N ASN A 505 4.07 4.45 37.79
CA ASN A 505 3.90 3.07 37.36
C ASN A 505 3.89 2.87 35.84
N TYR A 506 3.24 3.77 35.09
CA TYR A 506 3.17 3.65 33.62
C TYR A 506 4.43 4.12 32.90
N ALA A 507 5.19 5.03 33.52
CA ALA A 507 6.46 5.49 32.97
C ALA A 507 7.61 4.52 33.24
N ALA A 508 7.56 3.80 34.36
CA ALA A 508 8.36 2.61 34.62
C ALA A 508 8.02 1.54 33.57
#